data_AF-A0AAU5HBE4-F1
#
_entry.id   AF-A0AAU5HBE4-F1
#
_cell.length_a   1.000
_cell.length_b   1.000
_cell.length_c   1.000
_cell.angle_alpha   90.00
_cell.angle_beta   90.00
_cell.angle_gamma   90.00
#
_symmetry.space_group_name_H-M   'P 1'
#
loop_
_entity.id
_entity.type
_entity.pdbx_description
1 polymer ?
#
loop_
_entity_poly.entity_id
_entity_poly.type
_entity_poly.pdbx_seq_one_letter_code
_entity_poly.pdbx_strand_id
1 'polypeptide(L)'
;MIPRSEADQLRAALADTAYAITPSPVPLTAIRRTGSQRRARRRAAGLTVCCALLLAPLAVAVGGERVLQSGPAAVRRAPAVRVVAPGEKVQAGSGVEVWLTKQGLYSSAWEDGDPLDSTSNALRGENVSGEVFFSGVYVSERDVARVVVVTPHGRVSGTVIKLAGKPGWGAWYADGGKPVEPTLIKGRTTCDHGFDYTFSVYDTAGKIISQFQKNMRCT
;
A
#
# COMPACT_ATOMS: atom_id res chain seq x y z
N MET A 1 29.90 -23.71 -29.99
CA MET A 1 29.87 -25.02 -29.30
C MET A 1 31.03 -24.99 -28.31
N ILE A 2 30.78 -24.59 -27.06
CA ILE A 2 31.83 -24.47 -26.04
C ILE A 2 32.24 -25.90 -25.67
N PRO A 3 33.54 -26.25 -25.69
CA PRO A 3 33.98 -27.60 -25.36
C PRO A 3 33.53 -27.92 -23.93
N ARG A 4 32.88 -29.08 -23.77
CA ARG A 4 32.26 -29.55 -22.51
C ARG A 4 33.19 -29.43 -21.29
N SER A 5 34.51 -29.51 -21.53
CA SER A 5 35.57 -29.36 -20.53
C SER A 5 35.61 -28.00 -19.84
N GLU A 6 35.28 -26.90 -20.51
CA GLU A 6 35.36 -25.54 -19.94
C GLU A 6 34.20 -25.26 -18.98
N ALA A 7 33.00 -25.75 -19.32
CA ALA A 7 31.84 -25.67 -18.44
C ALA A 7 32.04 -26.51 -17.16
N ASP A 8 32.72 -27.65 -17.27
CA ASP A 8 33.01 -28.51 -16.12
C ASP A 8 34.12 -27.91 -15.24
N GLN A 9 35.10 -27.23 -15.82
CA GLN A 9 36.11 -26.46 -15.09
C GLN A 9 35.49 -25.27 -14.33
N LEU A 10 34.56 -24.53 -14.95
CA LEU A 10 33.84 -23.43 -14.31
C LEU A 10 32.98 -23.92 -13.14
N ARG A 11 32.28 -25.06 -13.30
CA ARG A 11 31.51 -25.65 -12.20
C ARG A 11 32.39 -26.10 -11.03
N ALA A 12 33.55 -26.67 -11.32
CA ALA A 12 34.50 -27.07 -10.28
C ALA A 12 35.04 -25.87 -9.50
N ALA A 13 35.42 -24.79 -10.20
CA ALA A 13 35.91 -23.56 -9.56
C ALA A 13 34.83 -22.84 -8.72
N LEU A 14 33.58 -22.84 -9.18
CA LEU A 14 32.45 -22.29 -8.44
C LEU A 14 32.08 -23.14 -7.20
N ALA A 15 32.18 -24.47 -7.30
CA ALA A 15 31.94 -25.35 -6.16
C ALA A 15 33.02 -25.17 -5.08
N ASP A 16 34.29 -25.02 -5.47
CA ASP A 16 35.41 -24.80 -4.55
C ASP A 16 35.27 -23.46 -3.80
N THR A 17 34.88 -22.40 -4.51
CA THR A 17 34.63 -21.08 -3.90
C THR A 17 33.40 -21.07 -2.99
N ALA A 18 32.35 -21.84 -3.29
CA ALA A 18 31.17 -21.96 -2.42
C ALA A 18 31.50 -22.65 -1.09
N TYR A 19 32.40 -23.65 -1.09
CA TYR A 19 32.85 -24.34 0.12
C TYR A 19 33.74 -23.47 1.03
N ALA A 20 34.38 -22.44 0.47
CA ALA A 20 35.20 -21.50 1.23
C ALA A 20 34.36 -20.47 2.03
N ILE A 21 33.04 -20.38 1.80
CA ILE A 21 32.16 -19.45 2.51
C ILE A 21 31.64 -20.12 3.79
N THR A 22 32.28 -19.85 4.92
CA THR A 22 31.74 -20.23 6.24
C THR A 22 30.47 -19.42 6.52
N PRO A 23 29.30 -20.07 6.69
CA PRO A 23 28.06 -19.36 7.01
C PRO A 23 28.20 -18.65 8.36
N SER A 24 27.85 -17.37 8.39
CA SER A 24 27.78 -16.62 9.66
C SER A 24 26.75 -17.27 10.59
N PRO A 25 27.06 -17.45 11.88
CA PRO A 25 26.16 -18.13 12.81
C PRO A 25 24.83 -17.37 12.95
N VAL A 26 23.73 -18.09 12.71
CA VAL A 26 22.37 -17.52 12.73
C VAL A 26 22.05 -16.98 14.14
N PRO A 27 21.69 -15.69 14.31
CA PRO A 27 21.45 -15.08 15.62
C PRO A 27 20.06 -15.43 16.19
N LEU A 28 19.84 -16.70 16.51
CA LEU A 28 18.57 -17.22 17.04
C LEU A 28 18.18 -16.58 18.39
N THR A 29 19.18 -16.16 19.18
CA THR A 29 18.95 -15.52 20.49
C THR A 29 18.33 -14.12 20.36
N ALA A 30 18.74 -13.35 19.34
CA ALA A 30 18.17 -12.03 19.04
C ALA A 30 16.72 -12.13 18.56
N ILE A 31 16.43 -13.12 17.69
CA ILE A 31 15.09 -13.39 17.19
C ILE A 31 14.16 -13.83 18.34
N ARG A 32 14.63 -14.74 19.21
CA ARG A 32 13.85 -15.23 20.36
C ARG A 32 13.51 -14.11 21.36
N ARG A 33 14.46 -13.22 21.65
CA ARG A 33 14.26 -12.07 22.55
C ARG A 33 13.27 -11.04 21.98
N THR A 34 13.32 -10.81 20.68
CA THR A 34 12.39 -9.90 19.98
C THR A 34 10.97 -10.48 19.97
N GLY A 35 10.83 -11.80 19.80
CA GLY A 35 9.53 -12.48 19.81
C GLY A 35 8.87 -12.53 21.19
N SER A 36 9.64 -12.69 22.27
CA SER A 36 9.08 -12.78 23.64
C SER A 36 8.50 -11.45 24.13
N GLN A 37 9.16 -10.33 23.84
CA GLN A 37 8.67 -9.00 24.21
C GLN A 37 7.37 -8.63 23.50
N ARG A 38 7.20 -9.04 22.23
CA ARG A 38 5.95 -8.84 21.48
C ARG A 38 4.78 -9.64 22.08
N ARG A 39 5.02 -10.87 22.54
CA ARG A 39 3.98 -11.72 23.18
C ARG A 39 3.56 -11.20 24.56
N ALA A 40 4.50 -10.71 25.37
CA ALA A 40 4.19 -10.15 26.69
C ALA A 40 3.29 -8.91 26.59
N ARG A 41 3.55 -8.02 25.63
CA ARG A 41 2.76 -6.79 25.43
C ARG A 41 1.32 -7.06 25.00
N ARG A 42 1.06 -8.13 24.24
CA ARG A 42 -0.31 -8.51 23.84
C ARG A 42 -1.18 -8.99 25.00
N ARG A 43 -0.59 -9.56 26.07
CA ARG A 43 -1.34 -10.07 27.22
C ARG A 43 -1.78 -8.96 28.20
N ALA A 44 -1.15 -7.79 28.17
CA ALA A 44 -1.50 -6.68 29.06
C ALA A 44 -2.65 -5.80 28.54
N ALA A 45 -2.96 -5.84 27.24
CA ALA A 45 -3.98 -4.97 26.62
C ALA A 45 -5.40 -5.56 26.63
N GLY A 46 -5.59 -6.79 27.12
CA GLY A 46 -6.88 -7.51 27.07
C GLY A 46 -7.84 -7.23 28.23
N LEU A 47 -7.42 -6.53 29.29
CA LEU A 47 -8.22 -6.41 30.52
C LEU A 47 -8.94 -5.05 30.71
N THR A 48 -8.74 -4.05 29.86
CA THR A 48 -9.35 -2.72 30.04
C THR A 48 -10.55 -2.42 29.14
N VAL A 49 -10.84 -3.24 28.13
CA VAL A 49 -11.93 -2.98 27.18
C VAL A 49 -13.31 -3.43 27.69
N CYS A 50 -13.38 -4.40 28.62
CA CYS A 50 -14.66 -4.95 29.07
C CYS A 50 -15.46 -4.02 30.02
N CYS A 51 -14.87 -2.99 30.63
CA CYS A 51 -15.58 -2.11 31.57
C CYS A 51 -16.23 -0.86 30.95
N ALA A 52 -15.83 -0.45 29.73
CA ALA A 52 -16.32 0.81 29.15
C ALA A 52 -17.63 0.68 28.34
N LEU A 53 -18.06 -0.55 28.03
CA LEU A 53 -19.21 -0.82 27.15
C LEU A 53 -20.58 -0.82 27.86
N LEU A 54 -20.64 -0.54 29.17
CA LEU A 54 -21.87 -0.67 29.96
C LEU A 54 -22.62 0.63 30.28
N LEU A 55 -22.18 1.82 29.81
CA LEU A 55 -22.73 3.10 30.29
C LEU A 55 -23.14 4.14 29.23
N ALA A 56 -23.49 3.75 27.99
CA ALA A 56 -23.93 4.74 26.99
C ALA A 56 -25.13 4.33 26.12
N PRO A 57 -26.32 4.10 26.68
CA PRO A 57 -27.56 4.38 25.96
C PRO A 57 -28.40 5.39 26.75
N LEU A 58 -28.56 6.62 26.25
CA LEU A 58 -29.78 7.46 26.35
C LEU A 58 -29.46 8.92 26.00
N ALA A 59 -30.04 9.43 24.90
CA ALA A 59 -30.52 10.82 24.69
C ALA A 59 -30.87 10.98 23.20
N VAL A 60 -32.07 10.58 22.80
CA VAL A 60 -33.25 11.45 22.57
C VAL A 60 -33.19 12.24 21.25
N ALA A 61 -34.17 11.92 20.40
CA ALA A 61 -34.56 12.57 19.17
C ALA A 61 -35.33 13.88 19.43
N VAL A 62 -35.12 14.93 18.61
CA VAL A 62 -36.14 15.95 18.23
C VAL A 62 -35.80 16.49 16.83
N GLY A 63 -36.84 16.81 16.05
CA GLY A 63 -36.86 17.07 14.61
C GLY A 63 -36.25 18.38 14.09
N GLY A 64 -36.35 18.56 12.77
CA GLY A 64 -35.93 19.79 12.06
C GLY A 64 -35.85 19.63 10.54
N GLU A 65 -37.01 19.78 9.89
CA GLU A 65 -37.29 20.22 8.51
C GLU A 65 -36.33 19.95 7.33
N ARG A 66 -36.86 19.24 6.33
CA ARG A 66 -36.31 19.16 4.96
C ARG A 66 -36.55 20.48 4.23
N VAL A 67 -35.52 21.30 4.13
CA VAL A 67 -35.44 22.36 3.11
C VAL A 67 -34.92 21.73 1.82
N LEU A 68 -35.81 21.63 0.82
CA LEU A 68 -35.43 21.39 -0.57
C LEU A 68 -34.68 22.64 -1.08
N GLN A 69 -33.36 22.59 -1.09
CA GLN A 69 -32.52 23.58 -1.78
C GLN A 69 -32.03 22.97 -3.10
N SER A 70 -32.65 23.41 -4.20
CA SER A 70 -32.11 23.30 -5.54
C SER A 70 -30.90 24.24 -5.66
N GLY A 71 -29.70 23.68 -5.54
CA GLY A 71 -28.43 24.40 -5.72
C GLY A 71 -27.80 24.15 -7.10
N PRO A 72 -26.98 25.09 -7.62
CA PRO A 72 -26.37 25.00 -8.94
C PRO A 72 -25.35 23.86 -9.03
N ALA A 73 -25.12 23.40 -10.27
CA ALA A 73 -24.29 22.27 -10.68
C ALA A 73 -23.19 21.88 -9.67
N ALA A 74 -23.30 20.65 -9.16
CA ALA A 74 -22.35 20.06 -8.24
C ALA A 74 -20.92 20.13 -8.81
N VAL A 75 -20.13 21.09 -8.31
CA VAL A 75 -18.68 20.93 -8.28
C VAL A 75 -18.45 19.65 -7.48
N ARG A 76 -18.06 18.57 -8.17
CA ARG A 76 -17.74 17.28 -7.57
C ARG A 76 -16.67 17.53 -6.50
N ARG A 77 -17.11 17.64 -5.25
CA ARG A 77 -16.25 17.85 -4.08
C ARG A 77 -15.18 16.76 -4.14
N ALA A 78 -13.90 17.15 -4.17
CA ALA A 78 -12.83 16.17 -4.07
C ALA A 78 -13.08 15.32 -2.81
N PRO A 79 -12.91 13.99 -2.88
CA PRO A 79 -13.13 13.14 -1.72
C PRO A 79 -12.30 13.67 -0.56
N ALA A 80 -12.94 13.89 0.59
CA ALA A 80 -12.29 14.42 1.76
C ALA A 80 -11.16 13.47 2.23
N VAL A 81 -10.02 14.03 2.62
CA VAL A 81 -8.94 13.25 3.24
C VAL A 81 -9.48 12.60 4.51
N ARG A 82 -9.40 11.27 4.59
CA ARG A 82 -9.85 10.53 5.77
C ARG A 82 -8.71 10.38 6.76
N VAL A 83 -8.88 10.89 7.97
CA VAL A 83 -7.95 10.67 9.07
C VAL A 83 -8.31 9.35 9.77
N VAL A 84 -7.33 8.50 10.07
CA VAL A 84 -7.55 7.18 10.68
C VAL A 84 -6.62 6.93 11.86
N ALA A 85 -7.09 6.16 12.84
CA ALA A 85 -6.25 5.76 13.97
C ALA A 85 -5.14 4.78 13.52
N PRO A 86 -3.99 4.72 14.22
CA PRO A 86 -2.98 3.71 13.94
C PRO A 86 -3.54 2.29 14.06
N GLY A 87 -3.44 1.50 12.99
CA GLY A 87 -3.97 0.15 12.91
C GLY A 87 -5.48 0.05 12.63
N GLU A 88 -6.17 1.17 12.44
CA GLU A 88 -7.56 1.16 11.95
C GLU A 88 -7.59 0.60 10.53
N LYS A 89 -8.40 -0.44 10.34
CA LYS A 89 -8.62 -1.06 9.04
C LYS A 89 -9.70 -0.32 8.27
N VAL A 90 -9.32 0.12 7.07
CA VAL A 90 -10.18 0.82 6.12
C VAL A 90 -10.51 -0.12 4.97
N GLN A 91 -11.80 -0.27 4.66
CA GLN A 91 -12.23 -0.97 3.45
C GLN A 91 -11.88 -0.13 2.23
N ALA A 92 -11.06 -0.70 1.35
CA ALA A 92 -10.42 -0.02 0.23
C ALA A 92 -11.02 -0.37 -1.15
N GLY A 93 -12.09 -1.17 -1.17
CA GLY A 93 -12.69 -1.71 -2.39
C GLY A 93 -12.24 -3.16 -2.66
N SER A 94 -13.01 -3.89 -3.46
CA SER A 94 -12.70 -5.27 -3.89
C SER A 94 -12.32 -6.24 -2.76
N GLY A 95 -12.88 -6.05 -1.57
CA GLY A 95 -12.58 -6.87 -0.37
C GLY A 95 -11.21 -6.62 0.26
N VAL A 96 -10.48 -5.58 -0.17
CA VAL A 96 -9.17 -5.21 0.36
C VAL A 96 -9.33 -4.31 1.58
N GLU A 97 -8.59 -4.62 2.63
CA GLU A 97 -8.39 -3.74 3.78
C GLU A 97 -7.01 -3.09 3.70
N VAL A 98 -6.95 -1.80 4.04
CA VAL A 98 -5.69 -1.09 4.27
C VAL A 98 -5.65 -0.48 5.66
N TRP A 99 -4.47 -0.37 6.25
CA TRP A 99 -4.30 0.29 7.54
C TRP A 99 -2.95 1.01 7.60
N LEU A 100 -2.93 2.17 8.26
CA LEU A 100 -1.69 2.90 8.51
C LEU A 100 -1.16 2.59 9.90
N THR A 101 0.15 2.45 10.02
CA THR A 101 0.85 2.44 11.31
C THR A 101 1.95 3.51 11.32
N LYS A 102 2.76 3.55 12.38
CA LYS A 102 3.95 4.41 12.40
C LYS A 102 5.02 3.96 11.40
N GLN A 103 5.01 2.69 10.99
CA GLN A 103 6.01 2.11 10.10
C GLN A 103 5.66 2.35 8.63
N GLY A 104 4.37 2.25 8.29
CA GLY A 104 3.98 2.28 6.90
C GLY A 104 2.52 1.94 6.65
N LEU A 105 2.19 1.87 5.37
CA LEU A 105 0.91 1.41 4.88
C LEU A 105 0.96 -0.11 4.81
N TYR A 106 -0.09 -0.78 5.25
CA TYR A 106 -0.28 -2.21 5.09
C TYR A 106 -1.55 -2.49 4.30
N SER A 107 -1.62 -3.65 3.67
CA SER A 107 -2.80 -4.14 2.97
C SER A 107 -3.02 -5.63 3.20
N SER A 108 -4.28 -6.05 3.19
CA SER A 108 -4.65 -7.47 3.12
C SER A 108 -4.38 -8.11 1.76
N ALA A 109 -4.13 -7.31 0.72
CA ALA A 109 -3.84 -7.80 -0.63
C ALA A 109 -2.37 -8.22 -0.82
N TRP A 110 -1.49 -7.96 0.16
CA TRP A 110 -0.06 -8.24 0.03
C TRP A 110 0.31 -9.54 0.72
N GLU A 111 0.83 -10.49 -0.05
CA GLU A 111 1.22 -11.81 0.47
C GLU A 111 2.50 -11.75 1.34
N ASP A 112 3.40 -10.82 1.03
CA ASP A 112 4.65 -10.61 1.79
C ASP A 112 4.40 -10.06 3.20
N GLY A 113 3.27 -9.37 3.41
CA GLY A 113 2.93 -8.67 4.64
C GLY A 113 3.85 -7.47 4.93
N ASP A 114 4.73 -7.11 3.99
CA ASP A 114 5.69 -6.04 4.15
C ASP A 114 5.03 -4.69 3.89
N PRO A 115 5.18 -3.71 4.80
CA PRO A 115 4.58 -2.40 4.61
C PRO A 115 5.25 -1.62 3.48
N LEU A 116 4.51 -0.72 2.84
CA LEU A 116 5.13 0.40 2.16
C LEU A 116 5.61 1.41 3.21
N ASP A 117 6.91 1.71 3.18
CA ASP A 117 7.57 2.57 4.16
C ASP A 117 6.97 4.00 4.18
N SER A 118 6.62 4.47 5.37
CA SER A 118 6.03 5.80 5.59
C SER A 118 6.93 6.99 5.22
N THR A 119 8.23 6.76 4.98
CA THR A 119 9.25 7.80 4.78
C THR A 119 9.62 8.03 3.31
N SER A 120 9.02 7.29 2.39
CA SER A 120 9.32 7.41 0.96
C SER A 120 8.06 7.39 0.10
N ASN A 121 8.11 8.09 -1.03
CA ASN A 121 7.07 7.95 -2.04
C ASN A 121 7.13 6.54 -2.62
N ALA A 122 6.02 5.80 -2.55
CA ALA A 122 5.95 4.43 -3.01
C ALA A 122 4.59 4.11 -3.62
N LEU A 123 4.57 3.18 -4.57
CA LEU A 123 3.36 2.64 -5.19
C LEU A 123 3.47 1.12 -5.35
N ARG A 124 2.37 0.44 -5.02
CA ARG A 124 2.14 -0.98 -5.23
C ARG A 124 0.79 -1.17 -5.92
N GLY A 125 0.76 -2.06 -6.91
CA GLY A 125 -0.43 -2.45 -7.64
C GLY A 125 -0.58 -3.95 -7.55
N GLU A 126 -1.75 -4.44 -7.15
CA GLU A 126 -2.05 -5.86 -6.98
C GLU A 126 -3.27 -6.26 -7.81
N ASN A 127 -3.24 -7.44 -8.43
CA ASN A 127 -4.43 -7.99 -9.07
C ASN A 127 -5.33 -8.61 -7.99
N VAL A 128 -6.51 -8.02 -7.77
CA VAL A 128 -7.51 -8.48 -6.82
C VAL A 128 -8.83 -8.64 -7.57
N SER A 129 -9.34 -9.88 -7.61
CA SER A 129 -10.64 -10.20 -8.23
C SER A 129 -10.77 -9.75 -9.70
N GLY A 130 -9.68 -9.77 -10.47
CA GLY A 130 -9.67 -9.40 -11.89
C GLY A 130 -9.51 -7.90 -12.15
N GLU A 131 -9.33 -7.10 -11.11
CA GLU A 131 -9.00 -5.67 -11.19
C GLU A 131 -7.65 -5.38 -10.53
N VAL A 132 -7.03 -4.27 -10.88
CA VAL A 132 -5.83 -3.78 -10.22
C VAL A 132 -6.22 -2.84 -9.07
N PHE A 133 -5.87 -3.24 -7.86
CA PHE A 133 -5.90 -2.40 -6.68
C PHE A 133 -4.59 -1.64 -6.56
N PHE A 134 -4.64 -0.30 -6.56
CA PHE A 134 -3.48 0.55 -6.37
C PHE A 134 -3.41 1.10 -4.95
N SER A 135 -2.21 1.19 -4.40
CA SER A 135 -1.96 1.82 -3.11
C SER A 135 -0.58 2.43 -3.06
N GLY A 136 -0.42 3.45 -2.22
CA GLY A 136 0.85 4.13 -2.11
C GLY A 136 1.00 5.05 -0.92
N VAL A 137 2.25 5.42 -0.66
CA VAL A 137 2.65 6.40 0.35
C VAL A 137 3.12 7.65 -0.37
N TYR A 138 2.84 8.82 0.21
CA TYR A 138 3.42 10.07 -0.24
C TYR A 138 4.11 10.80 0.91
N VAL A 139 5.20 11.48 0.59
CA VAL A 139 5.89 12.38 1.49
C VAL A 139 5.68 13.81 1.00
N SER A 140 5.07 14.64 1.84
CA SER A 140 4.76 16.04 1.52
C SER A 140 4.71 16.88 2.79
N GLU A 141 5.25 18.10 2.71
CA GLU A 141 5.08 19.13 3.74
C GLU A 141 3.76 19.90 3.58
N ARG A 142 3.12 19.77 2.42
CA ARG A 142 1.84 20.41 2.08
C ARG A 142 0.67 19.46 2.28
N ASP A 143 -0.48 20.03 2.60
CA ASP A 143 -1.73 19.28 2.66
C ASP A 143 -2.13 18.75 1.27
N VAL A 144 -2.41 17.45 1.23
CA VAL A 144 -2.82 16.72 0.03
C VAL A 144 -4.34 16.77 -0.10
N ALA A 145 -4.84 17.01 -1.31
CA ALA A 145 -6.27 17.01 -1.60
C ALA A 145 -6.72 15.85 -2.48
N ARG A 146 -5.88 15.41 -3.43
CA ARG A 146 -6.23 14.34 -4.35
C ARG A 146 -5.00 13.58 -4.82
N VAL A 147 -5.20 12.31 -5.13
CA VAL A 147 -4.23 11.50 -5.87
C VAL A 147 -4.90 11.01 -7.15
N VAL A 148 -4.16 11.05 -8.26
CA VAL A 148 -4.61 10.48 -9.52
C VAL A 148 -3.56 9.52 -10.03
N VAL A 149 -3.99 8.31 -10.36
CA VAL A 149 -3.20 7.30 -11.04
C VAL A 149 -3.56 7.33 -12.52
N VAL A 150 -2.56 7.47 -13.37
CA VAL A 150 -2.68 7.33 -14.81
C VAL A 150 -2.17 5.95 -15.18
N THR A 151 -3.04 5.17 -15.82
CA THR A 151 -2.78 3.83 -16.35
C THR A 151 -2.96 3.85 -17.86
N PRO A 152 -2.50 2.80 -18.58
CA PRO A 152 -2.80 2.66 -20.01
C PRO A 152 -4.29 2.63 -20.35
N HIS A 153 -5.14 2.25 -19.39
CA HIS A 153 -6.60 2.14 -19.57
C HIS A 153 -7.39 3.37 -19.08
N GLY A 154 -6.70 4.39 -18.56
CA GLY A 154 -7.33 5.63 -18.15
C GLY A 154 -6.84 6.16 -16.81
N ARG A 155 -7.66 6.99 -16.18
CA ARG A 155 -7.33 7.66 -14.93
C ARG A 155 -8.17 7.09 -13.80
N VAL A 156 -7.52 6.71 -12.71
CA VAL A 156 -8.17 6.26 -11.48
C VAL A 156 -7.93 7.31 -10.40
N SER A 157 -8.99 7.74 -9.72
CA SER A 157 -8.88 8.68 -8.61
C SER A 157 -8.63 7.91 -7.32
N GLY A 158 -7.60 8.29 -6.57
CA GLY A 158 -7.29 7.70 -5.28
C GLY A 158 -8.03 8.38 -4.14
N THR A 159 -8.38 7.59 -3.13
CA THR A 159 -8.81 8.05 -1.82
C THR A 159 -7.59 8.30 -0.95
N VAL A 160 -7.52 9.48 -0.33
CA VAL A 160 -6.39 9.88 0.53
C VAL A 160 -6.71 9.58 1.98
N ILE A 161 -5.80 8.89 2.66
CA ILE A 161 -5.88 8.56 4.09
C ILE A 161 -4.67 9.11 4.85
N LYS A 162 -4.89 9.64 6.06
CA LYS A 162 -3.84 10.25 6.89
C LYS A 162 -3.83 9.61 8.27
N LEU A 163 -2.65 9.29 8.78
CA LEU A 163 -2.50 8.76 10.12
C LEU A 163 -2.82 9.84 11.16
N ALA A 164 -3.65 9.53 12.15
CA ALA A 164 -3.93 10.45 13.26
C ALA A 164 -2.69 10.65 14.16
N GLY A 165 -2.53 11.85 14.69
CA GLY A 165 -1.44 12.19 15.62
C GLY A 165 -0.08 12.33 14.92
N LYS A 166 1.01 12.04 15.64
CA LYS A 166 2.39 12.07 15.10
C LYS A 166 2.84 10.66 14.67
N PRO A 167 3.42 10.46 13.47
CA PRO A 167 3.97 11.49 12.57
C PRO A 167 2.96 12.24 11.70
N GLY A 168 1.73 11.74 11.57
CA GLY A 168 0.72 12.40 10.74
C GLY A 168 0.92 12.24 9.24
N TRP A 169 1.73 11.26 8.82
CA TRP A 169 2.01 10.98 7.41
C TRP A 169 0.77 10.41 6.69
N GLY A 170 0.79 10.39 5.36
CA GLY A 170 -0.36 10.01 4.55
C GLY A 170 -0.09 8.96 3.47
N ALA A 171 -1.15 8.24 3.13
CA ALA A 171 -1.20 7.23 2.09
C ALA A 171 -2.42 7.47 1.20
N TRP A 172 -2.54 6.64 0.17
CA TRP A 172 -3.71 6.62 -0.69
C TRP A 172 -3.95 5.21 -1.21
N TYR A 173 -5.18 4.96 -1.65
CA TYR A 173 -5.56 3.74 -2.36
C TYR A 173 -6.57 4.05 -3.47
N ALA A 174 -6.66 3.17 -4.46
CA ALA A 174 -7.62 3.25 -5.54
C ALA A 174 -8.01 1.84 -6.01
N ASP A 175 -9.30 1.60 -6.15
CA ASP A 175 -9.88 0.39 -6.74
C ASP A 175 -10.32 0.64 -8.20
N GLY A 176 -10.73 -0.43 -8.90
CA GLY A 176 -11.24 -0.32 -10.26
C GLY A 176 -10.18 -0.09 -11.34
N GLY A 177 -8.91 -0.35 -11.04
CA GLY A 177 -7.87 -0.41 -12.07
C GLY A 177 -8.14 -1.57 -13.02
N LYS A 178 -7.94 -1.39 -14.32
CA LYS A 178 -8.02 -2.50 -15.27
C LYS A 178 -6.66 -3.17 -15.41
N PRO A 179 -6.57 -4.50 -15.33
CA PRO A 179 -5.35 -5.19 -15.67
C PRO A 179 -5.06 -4.95 -17.14
N VAL A 180 -3.78 -4.82 -17.46
CA VAL A 180 -3.38 -4.77 -18.86
C VAL A 180 -3.20 -6.20 -19.33
N GLU A 181 -4.01 -6.61 -20.29
CA GLU A 181 -3.83 -7.92 -20.92
C GLU A 181 -2.47 -7.96 -21.64
N PRO A 182 -1.71 -9.06 -21.53
CA PRO A 182 -0.51 -9.23 -22.33
C PRO A 182 -0.90 -9.30 -23.81
N THR A 183 -0.50 -8.30 -24.59
CA THR A 183 -0.67 -8.34 -26.05
C THR A 183 0.19 -9.46 -26.61
N LEU A 184 -0.45 -10.56 -27.05
CA LEU A 184 0.24 -11.65 -27.75
C LEU A 184 0.58 -11.20 -29.18
N ILE A 185 1.76 -10.63 -29.39
CA ILE A 185 2.26 -10.39 -30.75
C ILE A 185 2.81 -11.72 -31.30
N LYS A 186 2.04 -12.35 -32.21
CA LYS A 186 2.43 -13.50 -33.07
C LYS A 186 3.42 -14.49 -32.43
N GLY A 187 2.96 -15.24 -31.43
CA GLY A 187 3.68 -16.42 -30.92
C GLY A 187 4.97 -16.12 -30.14
N ARG A 188 5.23 -14.85 -29.83
CA ARG A 188 6.26 -14.45 -28.88
C ARG A 188 5.52 -13.83 -27.71
N THR A 189 5.60 -14.45 -26.52
CA THR A 189 5.23 -13.77 -25.28
C THR A 189 6.26 -12.68 -25.06
N THR A 190 6.09 -11.55 -25.73
CA THR A 190 6.94 -10.38 -25.48
C THR A 190 6.48 -9.81 -24.15
N CYS A 191 7.37 -9.79 -23.17
CA CYS A 191 7.23 -9.00 -21.95
C CYS A 191 7.26 -7.49 -22.23
N ASP A 192 6.67 -7.03 -23.34
CA ASP A 192 6.94 -5.72 -23.94
C ASP A 192 6.16 -4.57 -23.32
N HIS A 193 5.45 -4.81 -22.22
CA HIS A 193 4.75 -3.75 -21.52
C HIS A 193 5.12 -3.79 -20.05
N GLY A 194 6.29 -3.25 -19.74
CA GLY A 194 6.40 -2.61 -18.45
C GLY A 194 5.33 -1.54 -18.35
N PHE A 195 4.37 -1.73 -17.44
CA PHE A 195 3.33 -0.74 -17.29
C PHE A 195 3.90 0.49 -16.60
N ASP A 196 3.86 1.61 -17.30
CA ASP A 196 4.18 2.92 -16.74
C ASP A 196 2.94 3.41 -15.98
N TYR A 197 2.92 3.16 -14.67
CA TYR A 197 1.97 3.84 -13.80
C TYR A 197 2.59 5.14 -13.36
N THR A 198 1.88 6.24 -13.63
CA THR A 198 2.22 7.54 -13.06
C THR A 198 1.18 7.86 -12.01
N PHE A 199 1.60 8.11 -10.77
CA PHE A 199 0.72 8.74 -9.80
C PHE A 199 1.15 10.18 -9.54
N SER A 200 0.15 11.05 -9.44
CA SER A 200 0.33 12.46 -9.13
C SER A 200 -0.47 12.81 -7.88
N VAL A 201 0.22 13.39 -6.92
CA VAL A 201 -0.34 13.91 -5.68
C VAL A 201 -0.53 15.41 -5.85
N TYR A 202 -1.72 15.91 -5.58
CA TYR A 202 -2.04 17.33 -5.70
C TYR A 202 -2.39 17.93 -4.35
N ASP A 203 -1.98 19.17 -4.14
CA ASP A 203 -2.40 19.96 -2.98
C ASP A 203 -3.83 20.52 -3.15
N THR A 204 -4.29 21.23 -2.12
CA THR A 204 -5.60 21.88 -2.07
C THR A 204 -5.78 23.00 -3.10
N ALA A 205 -4.69 23.57 -3.62
CA ALA A 205 -4.71 24.52 -4.73
C ALA A 205 -4.73 23.83 -6.10
N GLY A 206 -4.66 22.50 -6.14
CA GLY A 206 -4.63 21.71 -7.37
C GLY A 206 -3.26 21.66 -8.04
N LYS A 207 -2.19 22.08 -7.37
CA LYS A 207 -0.81 21.98 -7.85
C LYS A 207 -0.28 20.57 -7.58
N ILE A 208 0.48 20.01 -8.51
CA ILE A 208 1.21 18.76 -8.29
C ILE A 208 2.33 19.02 -7.28
N ILE A 209 2.35 18.22 -6.22
CA ILE A 209 3.34 18.31 -5.13
C ILE A 209 4.24 17.07 -5.05
N SER A 210 3.79 15.94 -5.62
CA SER A 210 4.62 14.76 -5.80
C SER A 210 4.14 14.02 -7.05
N GLN A 211 5.10 13.50 -7.80
CA GLN A 211 4.85 12.64 -8.95
C GLN A 211 5.85 11.50 -8.91
N PHE A 212 5.36 10.30 -9.16
CA PHE A 212 6.20 9.11 -9.21
C PHE A 212 5.74 8.24 -10.36
N GLN A 213 6.73 7.71 -11.06
CA GLN A 213 6.53 6.80 -12.18
C GLN A 213 7.19 5.47 -11.82
N LYS A 214 6.45 4.37 -11.94
CA LYS A 214 6.98 3.02 -11.79
C LYS A 214 6.93 2.35 -13.14
N ASN A 215 8.10 1.93 -13.62
CA ASN A 215 8.22 1.10 -14.81
C ASN A 215 8.38 -0.33 -14.31
N MET A 216 7.38 -1.19 -14.47
CA MET A 216 7.57 -2.60 -14.16
C MET A 216 8.46 -3.24 -15.21
N ARG A 217 9.64 -3.74 -14.83
CA ARG A 217 10.40 -4.65 -15.71
C ARG A 217 10.08 -6.07 -15.29
N CYS A 218 9.63 -6.92 -16.22
CA CYS A 218 9.53 -8.35 -15.96
C CYS A 218 10.95 -8.93 -15.87
N THR A 219 11.26 -9.63 -14.78
CA THR A 219 12.45 -10.48 -14.61
C THR A 219 12.13 -11.92 -14.96
#